data_AF-A0A9W5TVH0-F1
#
_entry.id   AF-A0A9W5TVH0-F1
#
_cell.length_a   1.000
_cell.length_b   1.000
_cell.length_c   1.000
_cell.angle_alpha   90.00
_cell.angle_beta   90.00
_cell.angle_gamma   90.00
#
_symmetry.space_group_name_H-M   'P 1'
#
loop_
_entity.id
_entity.type
_entity.pdbx_description
1 polymer ?
#
loop_
_entity_poly.entity_id
_entity_poly.type
_entity_poly.pdbx_seq_one_letter_code
_entity_poly.pdbx_strand_id
1 'polypeptide(L)'
;MLPPTLIKEKPHGYTKHDQLFKQLIHTFFDDFLEAFFPDVHQNIDFQSIKPFSEEVYTDLVQGKTRRLDIVVETKLKGTDTVIIIHIEPQNSKQDDFHERMFHYFSLLYNKYRKPIIPIAVFSYEEKWERNLYTMEFPFFHVLSFHYMTLHLRKRDWKNYIRSNNPVVAALLSKMDYKDNEKVQVKVEFLKMMARMELDPARQRLIYGFFETYLKLNEEQEEAVMEEIKQLDNADKIMELPISYEERGIAKGKEIGEKVGKEIGREIGKQIGIKEVALEMLRKEMPIELIAEVTHLKKEEIERLRETL
;
A
#
# COMPACT_ATOMS: atom_id res chain seq x y z
N MET A 1 46.96 13.90 -11.74
CA MET A 1 45.75 13.10 -12.01
C MET A 1 45.44 12.30 -10.76
N LEU A 2 44.38 12.67 -10.05
CA LEU A 2 43.81 11.85 -8.99
C LEU A 2 42.79 10.90 -9.64
N PRO A 3 42.73 9.62 -9.24
CA PRO A 3 41.72 8.71 -9.77
C PRO A 3 40.32 9.22 -9.37
N PRO A 4 39.31 9.12 -10.25
CA PRO A 4 37.96 9.51 -9.90
C PRO A 4 37.45 8.62 -8.76
N THR A 5 37.20 9.25 -7.62
CA THR A 5 36.52 8.65 -6.48
C THR A 5 35.14 8.20 -6.96
N LEU A 6 34.90 6.89 -7.01
CA LEU A 6 33.58 6.30 -7.20
C LEU A 6 32.71 6.68 -5.99
N ILE A 7 32.05 7.82 -6.07
CA ILE A 7 30.92 8.13 -5.19
C ILE A 7 29.79 7.21 -5.65
N LYS A 8 29.65 6.06 -4.96
CA LYS A 8 28.42 5.27 -5.02
C LYS A 8 27.30 6.11 -4.40
N GLU A 9 26.60 6.88 -5.22
CA GLU A 9 25.34 7.47 -4.81
C GLU A 9 24.32 6.36 -4.54
N LYS A 10 23.59 6.53 -3.43
CA LYS A 10 22.58 5.57 -3.00
C LYS A 10 21.47 5.50 -4.06
N PRO A 11 21.01 4.30 -4.46
CA PRO A 11 19.85 4.19 -5.32
C PRO A 11 18.66 4.84 -4.60
N HIS A 12 18.03 5.83 -5.21
CA HIS A 12 16.65 6.15 -4.83
C HIS A 12 15.83 4.93 -5.20
N GLY A 13 15.55 4.09 -4.20
CA GLY A 13 14.68 2.93 -4.38
C GLY A 13 13.35 3.42 -4.93
N TYR A 14 12.90 2.81 -6.03
CA TYR A 14 11.50 2.85 -6.41
C TYR A 14 10.67 2.59 -5.16
N THR A 15 9.82 3.55 -4.77
CA THR A 15 9.07 3.40 -3.53
C THR A 15 8.04 2.30 -3.70
N LYS A 16 7.75 1.55 -2.63
CA LYS A 16 6.66 0.55 -2.60
C LYS A 16 5.33 1.11 -3.12
N HIS A 17 5.11 2.42 -2.96
CA HIS A 17 3.91 3.13 -3.42
C HIS A 17 3.78 3.16 -4.94
N ASP A 18 4.84 3.55 -5.65
CA ASP A 18 4.80 3.68 -7.11
C ASP A 18 4.55 2.32 -7.77
N GLN A 19 5.17 1.27 -7.20
CA GLN A 19 4.95 -0.10 -7.67
C GLN A 19 3.51 -0.57 -7.46
N LEU A 20 2.87 -0.25 -6.34
CA LEU A 20 1.49 -0.63 -6.06
C LEU A 20 0.49 0.07 -7.00
N PHE A 21 0.66 1.37 -7.25
CA PHE A 21 -0.17 2.10 -8.21
C PHE A 21 -0.03 1.55 -9.62
N LYS A 22 1.21 1.31 -10.06
CA LYS A 22 1.47 0.68 -11.37
C LYS A 22 0.82 -0.67 -11.50
N GLN A 23 1.00 -1.53 -10.49
CA GLN A 23 0.43 -2.87 -10.50
C GLN A 23 -1.11 -2.83 -10.54
N LEU A 24 -1.74 -1.94 -9.76
CA LEU A 24 -3.18 -1.75 -9.77
C LEU A 24 -3.67 -1.30 -11.14
N ILE A 25 -3.16 -0.18 -11.67
CA ILE A 25 -3.63 0.39 -12.94
C ILE A 25 -3.32 -0.55 -14.11
N HIS A 26 -2.17 -1.23 -14.12
CA HIS A 26 -1.84 -2.19 -15.18
C HIS A 26 -2.78 -3.40 -15.16
N THR A 27 -3.11 -3.93 -13.98
CA THR A 27 -3.98 -5.12 -13.85
C THR A 27 -5.44 -4.80 -14.19
N PHE A 28 -5.89 -3.60 -13.86
CA PHE A 28 -7.28 -3.16 -13.98
C PHE A 28 -7.38 -1.93 -14.88
N PHE A 29 -6.67 -1.93 -16.00
CA PHE A 29 -6.55 -0.77 -16.88
C PHE A 29 -7.89 -0.33 -17.47
N ASP A 30 -8.71 -1.31 -17.87
CA ASP A 30 -10.06 -1.11 -18.37
C ASP A 30 -10.95 -0.44 -17.30
N ASP A 31 -11.06 -1.08 -16.13
CA ASP A 31 -11.78 -0.57 -14.98
C ASP A 31 -11.31 0.83 -14.56
N PHE A 32 -10.01 1.13 -14.64
CA PHE A 32 -9.45 2.44 -14.31
C PHE A 32 -9.96 3.53 -15.26
N LEU A 33 -9.93 3.29 -16.57
CA LEU A 33 -10.45 4.24 -17.55
C LEU A 33 -11.96 4.38 -17.44
N GLU A 34 -12.69 3.28 -17.24
CA GLU A 34 -14.14 3.30 -17.02
C GLU A 34 -14.52 4.24 -15.86
N ALA A 35 -13.83 4.12 -14.73
CA ALA A 35 -14.17 4.86 -13.52
C ALA A 35 -13.78 6.34 -13.56
N PHE A 36 -12.64 6.68 -14.16
CA PHE A 36 -12.03 8.01 -14.01
C PHE A 36 -11.89 8.79 -15.31
N PHE A 37 -11.96 8.12 -16.46
CA PHE A 37 -11.83 8.72 -17.79
C PHE A 37 -12.87 8.12 -18.76
N PRO A 38 -14.18 8.21 -18.44
CA PRO A 38 -15.23 7.51 -19.18
C PRO A 38 -15.27 7.88 -20.68
N ASP A 39 -14.96 9.12 -21.03
CA ASP A 39 -14.89 9.55 -22.44
C ASP A 39 -13.75 8.84 -23.18
N VAL A 40 -12.61 8.63 -22.51
CA VAL A 40 -11.48 7.87 -23.07
C VAL A 40 -11.87 6.40 -23.21
N HIS A 41 -12.43 5.81 -22.15
CA HIS A 41 -12.90 4.41 -22.15
C HIS A 41 -13.90 4.12 -23.28
N GLN A 42 -14.88 4.99 -23.53
CA GLN A 42 -15.88 4.79 -24.58
C GLN A 42 -15.29 4.75 -26.01
N ASN A 43 -14.11 5.37 -26.21
CA ASN A 43 -13.50 5.55 -27.52
C ASN A 43 -12.30 4.62 -27.78
N ILE A 44 -12.02 3.66 -26.88
CA ILE A 44 -10.87 2.77 -26.98
C ILE A 44 -11.29 1.32 -27.20
N ASP A 45 -10.46 0.59 -27.94
CA ASP A 45 -10.59 -0.84 -28.16
C ASP A 45 -9.76 -1.66 -27.16
N PHE A 46 -10.43 -2.21 -26.16
CA PHE A 46 -9.80 -3.04 -25.13
C PHE A 46 -9.36 -4.43 -25.63
N GLN A 47 -9.83 -4.90 -26.79
CA GLN A 47 -9.42 -6.18 -27.36
C GLN A 47 -8.03 -6.12 -27.99
N SER A 48 -7.59 -4.92 -28.40
CA SER A 48 -6.31 -4.68 -29.07
C SER A 48 -5.20 -4.20 -28.12
N ILE A 49 -5.37 -4.33 -26.81
CA ILE A 49 -4.41 -3.82 -25.82
C ILE A 49 -3.08 -4.57 -25.90
N LYS A 50 -2.01 -3.80 -26.03
CA LYS A 50 -0.63 -4.24 -25.91
C LYS A 50 0.05 -3.40 -24.83
N PRO A 51 0.25 -3.94 -23.61
CA PRO A 51 1.01 -3.22 -22.60
C PRO A 51 2.47 -3.11 -23.07
N PHE A 52 3.01 -1.90 -23.08
CA PHE A 52 4.45 -1.71 -23.17
C PHE A 52 5.03 -1.87 -21.77
N SER A 53 5.49 -3.08 -21.49
CA SER A 53 6.22 -3.35 -20.25
C SER A 53 7.52 -2.55 -20.25
N GLU A 54 7.58 -1.58 -19.33
CA GLU A 54 8.79 -0.96 -18.80
C GLU A 54 9.75 -0.34 -19.83
N GLU A 55 9.34 0.78 -20.43
CA GLU A 55 10.31 1.59 -21.15
C GLU A 55 11.24 2.33 -20.18
N VAL A 56 12.48 1.84 -20.13
CA VAL A 56 13.57 2.48 -19.40
C VAL A 56 14.13 3.59 -20.28
N TYR A 57 13.91 4.84 -19.89
CA TYR A 57 14.62 5.97 -20.46
C TYR A 57 15.65 6.46 -19.45
N THR A 58 16.87 6.67 -19.93
CA THR A 58 17.84 7.45 -19.15
C THR A 58 17.51 8.90 -19.41
N ASP A 59 17.03 9.61 -18.40
CA ASP A 59 16.84 11.05 -18.51
C ASP A 59 18.22 11.70 -18.58
N LEU A 60 18.66 12.00 -19.80
CA LEU A 60 19.95 12.61 -20.11
C LEU A 60 20.02 14.07 -19.60
N VAL A 61 18.88 14.68 -19.22
CA VAL A 61 18.81 16.08 -18.78
C VAL A 61 19.22 16.23 -17.30
N GLN A 62 18.90 15.25 -16.46
CA GLN A 62 19.25 15.26 -15.02
C GLN A 62 20.20 14.13 -14.58
N GLY A 63 20.64 13.26 -15.50
CA GLY A 63 21.50 12.11 -15.17
C GLY A 63 20.83 11.03 -14.32
N LYS A 64 19.49 11.08 -14.17
CA LYS A 64 18.70 10.10 -13.40
C LYS A 64 18.05 9.13 -14.36
N THR A 65 18.34 7.84 -14.23
CA THR A 65 17.58 6.81 -14.94
C THR A 65 16.19 6.72 -14.31
N ARG A 66 15.13 6.94 -15.11
CA ARG A 66 13.73 6.80 -14.65
C ARG A 66 12.96 5.99 -15.68
N ARG A 67 12.28 4.93 -15.25
CA ARG A 67 11.37 4.16 -16.11
C ARG A 67 10.06 4.90 -16.22
N LEU A 68 9.50 4.99 -17.43
CA LEU A 68 8.12 5.45 -17.61
C LEU A 68 7.18 4.51 -16.86
N ASP A 69 6.15 5.10 -16.28
CA ASP A 69 5.37 4.40 -15.28
C ASP A 69 4.40 3.38 -15.87
N ILE A 70 3.53 3.80 -16.79
CA ILE A 70 2.60 2.93 -17.50
C ILE A 70 2.42 3.45 -18.92
N VAL A 71 2.69 2.59 -19.90
CA VAL A 71 2.51 2.89 -21.33
C VAL A 71 1.73 1.74 -21.96
N VAL A 72 0.57 2.05 -22.53
CA VAL A 72 -0.32 1.05 -23.14
C VAL A 72 -0.59 1.43 -24.59
N GLU A 73 -0.36 0.51 -25.51
CA GLU A 73 -0.80 0.65 -26.89
C GLU A 73 -2.18 0.03 -27.09
N THR A 74 -3.04 0.74 -27.81
CA THR A 74 -4.38 0.29 -28.15
C THR A 74 -4.85 0.98 -29.43
N LYS A 75 -6.08 0.72 -29.88
CA LYS A 75 -6.71 1.38 -31.03
C LYS A 75 -7.85 2.29 -30.59
N LEU A 76 -8.08 3.35 -31.36
CA LEU A 76 -9.34 4.07 -31.31
C LEU A 76 -10.45 3.20 -31.88
N LYS A 77 -11.53 3.06 -31.12
CA LYS A 77 -12.67 2.20 -31.44
C LYS A 77 -13.27 2.59 -32.80
N GLY A 78 -13.52 1.59 -33.64
CA GLY A 78 -14.07 1.80 -34.98
C GLY A 78 -13.07 2.36 -36.01
N THR A 79 -11.78 2.44 -35.67
CA THR A 79 -10.73 2.89 -36.59
C THR A 79 -9.50 1.98 -36.51
N ASP A 80 -8.59 2.08 -37.48
CA ASP A 80 -7.27 1.45 -37.40
C ASP A 80 -6.20 2.34 -36.74
N THR A 81 -6.61 3.47 -36.17
CA THR A 81 -5.69 4.42 -35.53
C THR A 81 -5.17 3.83 -34.23
N VAL A 82 -3.88 3.48 -34.22
CA VAL A 82 -3.17 3.02 -33.03
C VAL A 82 -2.75 4.22 -32.20
N ILE A 83 -3.05 4.18 -30.90
CA ILE A 83 -2.72 5.22 -29.92
C ILE A 83 -1.93 4.65 -28.76
N ILE A 84 -1.29 5.55 -28.01
CA ILE A 84 -0.62 5.24 -26.76
C ILE A 84 -1.34 5.95 -25.62
N ILE A 85 -1.61 5.26 -24.52
CA ILE A 85 -1.98 5.88 -23.25
C ILE A 85 -0.75 5.84 -22.35
N HIS A 86 -0.34 7.01 -21.88
CA HIS A 86 0.74 7.18 -20.93
C HIS A 86 0.14 7.63 -19.59
N ILE A 87 0.34 6.86 -18.53
CA ILE A 87 -0.15 7.18 -17.18
C ILE A 87 1.05 7.30 -16.23
N GLU A 88 1.11 8.45 -15.55
CA GLU A 88 2.14 8.78 -14.55
C GLU A 88 1.47 8.98 -13.17
N PRO A 89 1.52 7.98 -12.28
CA PRO A 89 1.16 8.15 -10.87
C PRO A 89 2.18 9.01 -10.13
N GLN A 90 1.70 9.95 -9.33
CA GLN A 90 2.53 10.85 -8.53
C GLN A 90 2.07 10.90 -7.08
N ASN A 91 3.00 10.61 -6.17
CA ASN A 91 2.73 10.47 -4.73
C ASN A 91 3.17 11.67 -3.87
N SER A 92 3.84 12.66 -4.47
CA SER A 92 4.36 13.84 -3.78
C SER A 92 4.49 15.04 -4.73
N LYS A 93 4.47 16.27 -4.20
CA LYS A 93 4.62 17.46 -5.03
C LYS A 93 6.04 17.55 -5.61
N GLN A 94 6.14 17.79 -6.91
CA GLN A 94 7.38 18.10 -7.61
C GLN A 94 7.15 19.28 -8.56
N ASP A 95 7.96 20.33 -8.42
CA ASP A 95 7.76 21.58 -9.18
C ASP A 95 8.02 21.40 -10.69
N ASP A 96 8.86 20.43 -11.07
CA ASP A 96 9.20 20.10 -12.47
C ASP A 96 8.24 19.08 -13.11
N PHE A 97 7.15 18.70 -12.43
CA PHE A 97 6.27 17.61 -12.88
C PHE A 97 5.67 17.85 -14.28
N HIS A 98 5.22 19.07 -14.58
CA HIS A 98 4.57 19.37 -15.86
C HIS A 98 5.56 19.32 -17.03
N GLU A 99 6.75 19.86 -16.81
CA GLU A 99 7.84 19.78 -17.78
C GLU A 99 8.23 18.31 -18.01
N ARG A 100 8.27 17.50 -16.94
CA ARG A 100 8.51 16.07 -17.05
C ARG A 100 7.45 15.34 -17.86
N MET A 101 6.16 15.65 -17.66
CA MET A 101 5.08 15.09 -18.47
C MET A 101 5.26 15.42 -19.96
N PHE A 102 5.65 16.65 -20.29
CA PHE A 102 5.97 17.05 -21.66
C PHE A 102 7.19 16.31 -22.22
N HIS A 103 8.24 16.15 -21.41
CA HIS A 103 9.44 15.40 -21.79
C HIS A 103 9.11 13.93 -22.10
N TYR A 104 8.35 13.26 -21.24
CA TYR A 104 7.93 11.87 -21.44
C TYR A 104 7.07 11.70 -22.68
N PHE A 105 6.10 12.59 -22.90
CA PHE A 105 5.34 12.64 -24.13
C PHE A 105 6.26 12.77 -25.36
N SER A 106 7.22 13.68 -25.31
CA SER A 106 8.14 13.93 -26.43
C SER A 106 9.02 12.72 -26.76
N LEU A 107 9.53 12.01 -25.74
CA LEU A 107 10.31 10.78 -25.91
C LEU A 107 9.47 9.66 -26.55
N LEU A 108 8.27 9.41 -26.01
CA LEU A 108 7.36 8.40 -26.54
C LEU A 108 6.96 8.74 -27.98
N TYR A 109 6.60 9.99 -28.24
CA TYR A 109 6.18 10.40 -29.58
C TYR A 109 7.33 10.30 -30.57
N ASN A 110 8.55 10.66 -30.18
CA ASN A 110 9.72 10.53 -31.04
C ASN A 110 9.98 9.06 -31.43
N LYS A 111 9.85 8.13 -30.47
CA LYS A 111 10.09 6.70 -30.67
C LYS A 111 8.99 6.03 -31.50
N TYR A 112 7.72 6.25 -31.15
CA TYR A 112 6.62 5.49 -31.72
C TYR A 112 5.89 6.19 -32.86
N ARG A 113 5.93 7.53 -32.90
CA ARG A 113 5.23 8.34 -33.92
C ARG A 113 3.73 8.04 -33.99
N LYS A 114 3.11 7.79 -32.82
CA LYS A 114 1.67 7.52 -32.64
C LYS A 114 1.05 8.61 -31.77
N PRO A 115 -0.25 8.94 -31.94
CA PRO A 115 -0.96 9.82 -31.02
C PRO A 115 -0.91 9.29 -29.58
N ILE A 116 -0.79 10.19 -28.61
CA ILE A 116 -0.63 9.83 -27.20
C ILE A 116 -1.66 10.57 -26.35
N ILE A 117 -2.30 9.86 -25.41
CA ILE A 117 -3.12 10.42 -24.35
C ILE A 117 -2.29 10.39 -23.05
N PRO A 118 -1.73 11.54 -22.61
CA PRO A 118 -1.03 11.65 -21.34
C PRO A 118 -2.02 11.86 -20.19
N ILE A 119 -1.84 11.08 -19.12
CA ILE A 119 -2.66 11.09 -17.91
C ILE A 119 -1.74 11.17 -16.68
N ALA A 120 -2.02 12.09 -15.76
CA ALA A 120 -1.37 12.15 -14.46
C ALA A 120 -2.35 11.75 -13.34
N VAL A 121 -1.89 10.92 -12.40
CA VAL A 121 -2.68 10.46 -11.25
C VAL A 121 -2.04 10.96 -9.96
N PHE A 122 -2.66 11.92 -9.29
CA PHE A 122 -2.15 12.52 -8.07
C PHE A 122 -2.79 11.89 -6.82
N SER A 123 -1.96 11.34 -5.93
CA SER A 123 -2.41 10.64 -4.70
C SER A 123 -2.05 11.36 -3.40
N TYR A 124 -1.75 12.66 -3.45
CA TYR A 124 -1.39 13.50 -2.31
C TYR A 124 -2.24 14.77 -2.28
N GLU A 125 -2.22 15.46 -1.15
CA GLU A 125 -2.94 16.73 -1.00
C GLU A 125 -2.25 17.81 -1.81
N GLU A 126 -2.98 18.34 -2.79
CA GLU A 126 -2.42 19.32 -3.71
C GLU A 126 -3.34 20.53 -3.87
N LYS A 127 -2.74 21.73 -3.72
CA LYS A 127 -3.44 23.02 -3.81
C LYS A 127 -3.46 23.63 -5.23
N TRP A 128 -2.82 23.00 -6.21
CA TRP A 128 -2.71 23.53 -7.57
C TRP A 128 -3.26 22.51 -8.59
N GLU A 129 -3.89 23.03 -9.65
CA GLU A 129 -4.69 22.27 -10.63
C GLU A 129 -4.08 22.27 -12.02
N ARG A 130 -2.80 22.62 -12.13
CA ARG A 130 -2.19 22.80 -13.43
C ARG A 130 -2.11 21.44 -14.12
N ASN A 131 -2.70 21.38 -15.30
CA ASN A 131 -2.73 20.25 -16.21
C ASN A 131 -2.02 20.60 -17.53
N LEU A 132 -1.13 21.60 -17.48
CA LEU A 132 -0.45 22.14 -18.64
C LEU A 132 1.00 22.52 -18.35
N TYR A 133 1.85 22.35 -19.36
CA TYR A 133 3.19 22.90 -19.44
C TYR A 133 3.23 23.93 -20.58
N THR A 134 3.71 25.12 -20.28
CA THR A 134 3.87 26.20 -21.27
C THR A 134 5.34 26.48 -21.48
N MET A 135 5.75 26.55 -22.75
CA MET A 135 7.03 27.12 -23.16
C MET A 135 6.76 28.46 -23.82
N GLU A 136 7.17 29.54 -23.19
CA GLU A 136 6.93 30.90 -23.67
C GLU A 136 8.09 31.84 -23.36
N PHE A 137 8.22 32.88 -24.18
CA PHE A 137 9.15 33.98 -24.05
C PHE A 137 8.33 35.29 -24.02
N PRO A 138 8.90 36.42 -23.54
CA PRO A 138 8.16 37.69 -23.45
C PRO A 138 7.51 38.18 -24.76
N PHE A 139 7.98 37.69 -25.90
CA PHE A 139 7.55 38.08 -27.24
C PHE A 139 6.96 36.93 -28.07
N PHE A 140 6.90 35.70 -27.53
CA PHE A 140 6.50 34.54 -28.32
C PHE A 140 6.04 33.35 -27.47
N HIS A 141 4.88 32.79 -27.81
CA HIS A 141 4.39 31.54 -27.23
C HIS A 141 4.80 30.37 -28.11
N VAL A 142 5.61 29.45 -27.57
CA VAL A 142 6.14 28.31 -28.34
C VAL A 142 5.15 27.15 -28.35
N LEU A 143 4.68 26.74 -27.17
CA LEU A 143 3.77 25.61 -27.04
C LEU A 143 2.99 25.63 -25.71
N SER A 144 1.78 25.09 -25.77
CA SER A 144 0.99 24.68 -24.61
C SER A 144 0.74 23.17 -24.71
N PHE A 145 1.36 22.40 -23.81
CA PHE A 145 1.18 20.96 -23.71
C PHE A 145 0.16 20.65 -22.61
N HIS A 146 -0.95 20.00 -22.96
CA HIS A 146 -2.02 19.64 -22.02
C HIS A 146 -2.01 18.13 -21.77
N TYR A 147 -2.43 17.73 -20.58
CA TYR A 147 -2.65 16.34 -20.21
C TYR A 147 -3.85 16.19 -19.27
N MET A 148 -4.38 14.98 -19.16
CA MET A 148 -5.52 14.70 -18.30
C MET A 148 -5.07 14.46 -16.86
N THR A 149 -5.89 14.78 -15.87
CA THR A 149 -5.54 14.64 -14.46
C THR A 149 -6.60 13.90 -13.65
N LEU A 150 -6.15 13.08 -12.70
CA LEU A 150 -6.96 12.50 -11.65
C LEU A 150 -6.38 12.88 -10.28
N HIS A 151 -7.06 13.74 -9.54
CA HIS A 151 -6.68 14.10 -8.17
C HIS A 151 -7.52 13.31 -7.17
N LEU A 152 -6.95 12.26 -6.58
CA LEU A 152 -7.69 11.36 -5.68
C LEU A 152 -8.14 12.07 -4.41
N ARG A 153 -7.30 12.92 -3.83
CA ARG A 153 -7.63 13.74 -2.65
C ARG A 153 -8.66 14.85 -2.90
N LYS A 154 -9.18 14.97 -4.12
CA LYS A 154 -10.30 15.86 -4.47
C LYS A 154 -11.58 15.09 -4.80
N ARG A 155 -11.57 13.76 -4.64
CA ARG A 155 -12.72 12.90 -4.86
C ARG A 155 -13.28 12.51 -3.50
N ASP A 156 -14.46 13.02 -3.17
CA ASP A 156 -15.19 12.55 -1.98
C ASP A 156 -15.53 11.06 -2.15
N TRP A 157 -14.97 10.26 -1.26
CA TRP A 157 -15.10 8.81 -1.25
C TRP A 157 -16.56 8.33 -1.26
N LYS A 158 -17.49 9.10 -0.68
CA LYS A 158 -18.92 8.74 -0.58
C LYS A 158 -19.60 8.65 -1.94
N ASN A 159 -19.09 9.38 -2.93
CA ASN A 159 -19.62 9.32 -4.30
C ASN A 159 -19.31 7.98 -5.00
N TYR A 160 -18.41 7.18 -4.43
CA TYR A 160 -17.83 6.00 -5.08
C TYR A 160 -18.22 4.67 -4.41
N ILE A 161 -18.77 4.68 -3.19
CA ILE A 161 -19.07 3.47 -2.40
C ILE A 161 -20.09 2.54 -3.03
N ARG A 162 -20.92 3.05 -3.96
CA ARG A 162 -21.90 2.24 -4.72
C ARG A 162 -21.35 1.69 -6.02
N SER A 163 -20.13 2.07 -6.39
CA SER A 163 -19.48 1.56 -7.59
C SER A 163 -19.23 0.05 -7.47
N ASN A 164 -19.35 -0.64 -8.60
CA ASN A 164 -18.99 -2.04 -8.75
C ASN A 164 -17.68 -2.18 -9.54
N ASN A 165 -16.73 -1.27 -9.27
CA ASN A 165 -15.46 -1.18 -9.97
C ASN A 165 -14.28 -1.47 -9.01
N PRO A 166 -13.40 -2.43 -9.34
CA PRO A 166 -12.32 -2.87 -8.45
C PRO A 166 -11.27 -1.78 -8.15
N VAL A 167 -10.99 -0.92 -9.13
CA VAL A 167 -10.00 0.15 -9.00
C VAL A 167 -10.52 1.23 -8.05
N VAL A 168 -11.80 1.57 -8.17
CA VAL A 168 -12.46 2.47 -7.24
C VAL A 168 -12.35 1.94 -5.81
N ALA A 169 -12.64 0.65 -5.60
CA ALA A 169 -12.54 0.04 -4.27
C ALA A 169 -11.12 0.15 -3.69
N ALA A 170 -10.09 -0.14 -4.48
CA ALA A 170 -8.70 0.03 -4.03
C ALA A 170 -8.36 1.49 -3.70
N LEU A 171 -8.73 2.42 -4.60
CA LEU A 171 -8.39 3.84 -4.50
C LEU A 171 -9.20 4.61 -3.47
N LEU A 172 -10.29 4.06 -2.91
CA LEU A 172 -11.01 4.65 -1.76
C LEU A 172 -10.05 5.03 -0.62
N SER A 173 -9.04 4.19 -0.35
CA SER A 173 -7.98 4.43 0.64
C SER A 173 -7.13 5.69 0.38
N LYS A 174 -7.24 6.30 -0.79
CA LYS A 174 -6.52 7.50 -1.23
C LYS A 174 -7.44 8.66 -1.62
N MET A 175 -8.75 8.47 -1.50
CA MET A 175 -9.75 9.51 -1.76
C MET A 175 -9.80 10.54 -0.62
N ASP A 176 -10.63 11.56 -0.78
CA ASP A 176 -10.88 12.55 0.25
C ASP A 176 -11.85 11.97 1.29
N TYR A 177 -11.36 11.69 2.50
CA TYR A 177 -12.12 11.26 3.67
C TYR A 177 -11.44 11.80 4.94
N LYS A 178 -12.21 12.00 6.00
CA LYS A 178 -11.69 12.46 7.29
C LYS A 178 -11.17 11.31 8.14
N ASP A 179 -10.26 11.58 9.07
CA ASP A 179 -9.69 10.55 9.95
C ASP A 179 -10.76 9.78 10.75
N ASN A 180 -11.83 10.47 11.17
CA ASN A 180 -12.96 9.84 11.88
C ASN A 180 -13.89 9.02 10.97
N GLU A 181 -13.71 9.07 9.64
CA GLU A 181 -14.49 8.29 8.67
C GLU A 181 -13.77 7.00 8.25
N LYS A 182 -12.51 6.78 8.68
CA LYS A 182 -11.70 5.62 8.26
C LYS A 182 -12.40 4.27 8.48
N VAL A 183 -13.10 4.11 9.60
CA VAL A 183 -13.89 2.90 9.91
C VAL A 183 -14.95 2.68 8.83
N GLN A 184 -15.73 3.71 8.51
CA GLN A 184 -16.77 3.59 7.47
C GLN A 184 -16.20 3.37 6.08
N VAL A 185 -15.06 3.99 5.74
CA VAL A 185 -14.37 3.75 4.47
C VAL A 185 -13.99 2.25 4.35
N LYS A 186 -13.46 1.65 5.42
CA LYS A 186 -13.12 0.22 5.47
C LYS A 186 -14.35 -0.68 5.37
N VAL A 187 -15.44 -0.35 6.08
CA VAL A 187 -16.71 -1.09 6.00
C VAL A 187 -17.28 -1.07 4.58
N GLU A 188 -17.35 0.10 3.94
CA GLU A 188 -17.85 0.21 2.57
C GLU A 188 -16.92 -0.48 1.56
N PHE A 189 -15.60 -0.41 1.76
CA PHE A 189 -14.65 -1.18 0.97
C PHE A 189 -14.92 -2.70 1.04
N LEU A 190 -15.12 -3.25 2.23
CA LEU A 190 -15.43 -4.67 2.41
C LEU A 190 -16.77 -5.05 1.79
N LYS A 191 -17.78 -4.17 1.88
CA LYS A 191 -19.06 -4.34 1.17
C LYS A 191 -18.86 -4.36 -0.34
N MET A 192 -18.05 -3.46 -0.90
CA MET A 192 -17.72 -3.46 -2.33
C MET A 192 -17.08 -4.79 -2.75
N MET A 193 -16.09 -5.29 -1.98
CA MET A 193 -15.39 -6.54 -2.25
C MET A 193 -16.33 -7.75 -2.27
N ALA A 194 -17.27 -7.82 -1.32
CA ALA A 194 -18.27 -8.90 -1.26
C ALA A 194 -19.30 -8.83 -2.40
N ARG A 195 -19.59 -7.64 -2.95
CA ARG A 195 -20.51 -7.48 -4.09
C ARG A 195 -19.88 -7.89 -5.43
N MET A 196 -18.61 -7.55 -5.65
CA MET A 196 -17.96 -7.71 -6.97
C MET A 196 -17.58 -9.15 -7.34
N GLU A 197 -17.57 -10.10 -6.39
CA GLU A 197 -17.27 -11.53 -6.64
C GLU A 197 -16.01 -11.77 -7.51
N LEU A 198 -14.97 -10.99 -7.24
CA LEU A 198 -13.70 -11.05 -7.98
C LEU A 198 -12.95 -12.36 -7.70
N ASP A 199 -12.10 -12.77 -8.63
CA ASP A 199 -11.23 -13.93 -8.40
C ASP A 199 -10.23 -13.67 -7.24
N PRO A 200 -9.73 -14.72 -6.58
CA PRO A 200 -8.90 -14.56 -5.39
C PRO A 200 -7.61 -13.75 -5.59
N ALA A 201 -7.01 -13.77 -6.78
CA ALA A 201 -5.77 -13.04 -7.04
C ALA A 201 -6.05 -11.53 -7.19
N ARG A 202 -7.09 -11.17 -7.95
CA ARG A 202 -7.55 -9.78 -8.06
C ARG A 202 -8.02 -9.23 -6.72
N GLN A 203 -8.75 -10.02 -5.94
CA GLN A 203 -9.18 -9.63 -4.60
C GLN A 203 -7.98 -9.29 -3.69
N ARG A 204 -6.97 -10.17 -3.64
CA ARG A 204 -5.77 -9.94 -2.83
C ARG A 204 -5.00 -8.69 -3.25
N LEU A 205 -4.93 -8.38 -4.54
CA LEU A 205 -4.27 -7.18 -5.03
C LEU A 205 -5.00 -5.92 -4.54
N ILE A 206 -6.32 -5.84 -4.76
CA ILE A 206 -7.15 -4.70 -4.33
C ILE A 206 -7.06 -4.51 -2.82
N TYR A 207 -7.17 -5.61 -2.07
CA TYR A 207 -7.07 -5.58 -0.62
C TYR A 207 -5.70 -5.11 -0.15
N GLY A 208 -4.63 -5.71 -0.66
CA GLY A 208 -3.27 -5.35 -0.29
C GLY A 208 -2.95 -3.89 -0.62
N PHE A 209 -3.49 -3.37 -1.72
CA PHE A 209 -3.42 -1.95 -2.04
C PHE A 209 -4.13 -1.11 -0.98
N PHE A 210 -5.42 -1.38 -0.74
CA PHE A 210 -6.24 -0.62 0.21
C PHE A 210 -5.62 -0.59 1.60
N GLU A 211 -5.22 -1.76 2.10
CA GLU A 211 -4.55 -1.95 3.39
C GLU A 211 -3.23 -1.22 3.49
N THR A 212 -2.49 -1.04 2.40
CA THR A 212 -1.22 -0.33 2.47
C THR A 212 -1.42 1.14 2.82
N TYR A 213 -2.58 1.72 2.49
CA TYR A 213 -2.82 3.16 2.61
C TYR A 213 -3.81 3.55 3.70
N LEU A 214 -4.84 2.73 3.95
CA LEU A 214 -5.76 2.95 5.06
C LEU A 214 -5.37 2.01 6.19
N LYS A 215 -4.76 2.58 7.24
CA LYS A 215 -4.42 1.86 8.48
C LYS A 215 -5.39 2.25 9.58
N LEU A 216 -5.95 1.23 10.22
CA LEU A 216 -6.76 1.33 11.42
C LEU A 216 -5.94 0.86 12.63
N ASN A 217 -6.30 1.39 13.80
CA ASN A 217 -5.82 0.84 15.07
C ASN A 217 -6.73 -0.33 15.52
N GLU A 218 -6.36 -1.01 16.61
CA GLU A 218 -7.10 -2.18 17.09
C GLU A 218 -8.57 -1.87 17.42
N GLU A 219 -8.85 -0.75 18.08
CA GLU A 219 -10.21 -0.31 18.41
C GLU A 219 -11.05 -0.05 17.15
N GLN A 220 -10.46 0.56 16.13
CA GLN A 220 -11.11 0.83 14.85
C GLN A 220 -11.37 -0.47 14.07
N GLU A 221 -10.45 -1.44 14.10
CA GLU A 221 -10.67 -2.75 13.48
C GLU A 221 -11.80 -3.52 14.19
N GLU A 222 -11.87 -3.45 15.52
CA GLU A 222 -12.98 -4.01 16.28
C GLU A 222 -14.31 -3.36 15.89
N ALA A 223 -14.36 -2.03 15.78
CA ALA A 223 -15.54 -1.30 15.34
C ALA A 223 -15.98 -1.71 13.92
N VAL A 224 -15.04 -1.88 12.98
CA VAL A 224 -15.34 -2.41 11.62
C VAL A 224 -15.99 -3.79 11.72
N MET A 225 -15.45 -4.68 12.56
CA MET A 225 -15.97 -6.04 12.72
C MET A 225 -17.34 -6.07 13.40
N GLU A 226 -17.59 -5.18 14.35
CA GLU A 226 -18.91 -5.01 14.97
C GLU A 226 -19.95 -4.51 13.96
N GLU A 227 -19.62 -3.50 13.16
CA GLU A 227 -20.50 -3.00 12.11
C GLU A 227 -20.84 -4.09 11.08
N ILE A 228 -19.83 -4.87 10.63
CA ILE A 228 -20.03 -5.95 9.66
C ILE A 228 -20.96 -7.04 10.20
N LYS A 229 -20.85 -7.40 11.48
CA LYS A 229 -21.72 -8.41 12.12
C LYS A 229 -23.20 -8.03 12.12
N GLN A 230 -23.51 -6.74 12.07
CA GLN A 230 -24.88 -6.24 12.06
C GLN A 230 -25.48 -6.18 10.65
N LEU A 231 -24.70 -6.48 9.60
CA LEU A 231 -25.19 -6.47 8.22
C LEU A 231 -25.86 -7.80 7.86
N ASP A 232 -26.92 -7.72 7.06
CA ASP A 232 -27.63 -8.91 6.54
C ASP A 232 -26.72 -9.84 5.72
N ASN A 233 -25.67 -9.30 5.11
CA ASN A 233 -24.69 -10.03 4.31
C ASN A 233 -23.36 -10.25 5.04
N ALA A 234 -23.36 -10.24 6.38
CA ALA A 234 -22.18 -10.45 7.21
C ALA A 234 -21.40 -11.71 6.79
N ASP A 235 -22.08 -12.83 6.59
CA ASP A 235 -21.46 -14.11 6.24
C ASP A 235 -20.61 -14.01 4.97
N LYS A 236 -21.13 -13.36 3.92
CA LYS A 236 -20.41 -13.19 2.65
C LYS A 236 -19.14 -12.36 2.81
N ILE A 237 -19.16 -11.33 3.66
CA ILE A 237 -17.99 -10.50 3.96
C ILE A 237 -16.98 -11.29 4.80
N MET A 238 -17.45 -12.07 5.77
CA MET A 238 -16.63 -12.90 6.64
C MET A 238 -16.00 -14.11 5.94
N GLU A 239 -16.60 -14.56 4.83
CA GLU A 239 -16.08 -15.62 3.98
C GLU A 239 -14.97 -15.16 3.04
N LEU A 240 -14.74 -13.84 2.91
CA LEU A 240 -13.64 -13.34 2.08
C LEU A 240 -12.32 -13.98 2.57
N PRO A 241 -11.51 -14.59 1.68
CA PRO A 241 -10.27 -15.28 2.06
C PRO A 241 -9.34 -14.44 2.94
N ILE A 242 -9.35 -13.14 2.70
CA ILE A 242 -8.57 -12.16 3.45
C ILE A 242 -9.07 -12.00 4.89
N SER A 243 -10.38 -12.06 5.13
CA SER A 243 -10.94 -12.03 6.49
C SER A 243 -10.52 -13.28 7.29
N TYR A 244 -10.37 -14.43 6.63
CA TYR A 244 -9.79 -15.63 7.28
C TYR A 244 -8.32 -15.45 7.63
N GLU A 245 -7.51 -14.84 6.76
CA GLU A 245 -6.11 -14.53 7.05
C GLU A 245 -5.99 -13.61 8.27
N GLU A 246 -6.80 -12.55 8.35
CA GLU A 246 -6.83 -11.63 9.48
C GLU A 246 -7.27 -12.29 10.78
N ARG A 247 -8.32 -13.13 10.72
CA ARG A 247 -8.75 -13.95 11.85
C ARG A 247 -7.65 -14.93 12.29
N GLY A 248 -6.90 -15.50 11.35
CA GLY A 248 -5.78 -16.38 11.63
C GLY A 248 -4.66 -15.65 12.37
N ILE A 249 -4.30 -14.45 11.92
CA ILE A 249 -3.31 -13.59 12.58
C ILE A 249 -3.78 -13.18 13.98
N ALA A 250 -5.02 -12.70 14.12
CA ALA A 250 -5.59 -12.29 15.40
C ALA A 250 -5.60 -13.46 16.42
N LYS A 251 -6.06 -14.65 16.00
CA LYS A 251 -6.01 -15.86 16.83
C LYS A 251 -4.58 -16.25 17.19
N GLY A 252 -3.64 -16.15 16.25
CA GLY A 252 -2.23 -16.44 16.50
C GLY A 252 -1.63 -15.51 17.55
N LYS A 253 -1.94 -14.21 17.50
CA LYS A 253 -1.53 -13.21 18.50
C LYS A 253 -2.12 -13.52 19.87
N GLU A 254 -3.42 -13.78 19.94
CA GLU A 254 -4.12 -14.12 21.20
C GLU A 254 -3.52 -15.38 21.86
N ILE A 255 -3.26 -16.43 21.07
CA ILE A 255 -2.62 -17.66 21.55
C ILE A 255 -1.20 -17.34 22.05
N GLY A 256 -0.41 -16.57 21.28
CA GLY A 256 0.94 -16.18 21.65
C GLY A 256 1.00 -15.39 22.97
N GLU A 257 0.08 -14.45 23.18
CA GLU A 257 -0.01 -13.68 24.42
C GLU A 257 -0.40 -14.54 25.62
N LYS A 258 -1.39 -15.43 25.47
CA LYS A 258 -1.80 -16.36 26.53
C LYS A 258 -0.66 -17.27 26.94
N VAL A 259 -0.01 -17.91 25.96
CA VAL A 259 1.13 -18.81 26.19
C VAL A 259 2.30 -18.05 26.80
N GLY A 260 2.64 -16.86 26.28
CA GLY A 260 3.72 -16.03 26.81
C GLY A 260 3.50 -15.61 28.26
N LYS A 261 2.26 -15.25 28.62
CA LYS A 261 1.89 -14.89 30.00
C LYS A 261 2.00 -16.07 30.95
N GLU A 262 1.57 -17.26 30.53
CA GLU A 262 1.64 -18.47 31.33
C GLU A 262 3.09 -18.92 31.56
N ILE A 263 3.91 -18.95 30.50
CA ILE A 263 5.34 -19.26 30.59
C ILE A 263 6.06 -18.23 31.48
N GLY A 264 5.80 -16.94 31.28
CA GLY A 264 6.39 -15.87 32.08
C GLY A 264 6.06 -15.99 33.56
N ARG A 265 4.82 -16.40 33.90
CA ARG A 265 4.41 -16.65 35.28
C ARG A 265 5.15 -17.82 35.91
N GLU A 266 5.31 -18.92 35.18
CA GLU A 266 6.00 -20.11 35.70
C GLU A 266 7.50 -19.86 35.88
N ILE A 267 8.15 -19.22 34.90
CA ILE A 267 9.56 -18.81 35.01
C ILE A 267 9.74 -17.84 36.19
N GLY A 268 8.88 -16.83 36.31
CA GLY A 268 8.94 -15.86 37.41
C GLY A 268 8.77 -16.52 38.79
N LYS A 269 7.88 -17.51 38.90
CA LYS A 269 7.72 -18.31 40.13
C LYS A 269 9.00 -19.07 40.47
N GLN A 270 9.61 -19.73 39.50
CA GLN A 270 10.86 -20.48 39.73
C GLN A 270 12.03 -19.56 40.11
N ILE A 271 12.15 -18.40 39.46
CA ILE A 271 13.16 -17.40 39.81
C ILE A 271 12.93 -16.90 41.25
N GLY A 272 11.70 -16.52 41.59
CA GLY A 272 11.37 -16.05 42.94
C GLY A 272 11.64 -17.11 44.02
N ILE A 273 11.34 -18.39 43.75
CA ILE A 273 11.68 -19.49 44.67
C ILE A 273 13.20 -19.60 44.88
N LYS A 274 14.00 -19.45 43.82
CA LYS A 274 15.47 -19.48 43.90
C LYS A 274 16.05 -18.26 44.61
N GLU A 275 15.49 -17.07 44.39
CA GLU A 275 15.87 -15.85 45.12
C GLU A 275 15.59 -15.96 46.62
N VAL A 276 14.40 -16.47 46.99
CA VAL A 276 14.06 -16.74 48.40
C VAL A 276 15.03 -17.75 49.01
N ALA A 277 15.37 -18.83 48.29
CA ALA A 277 16.34 -19.82 48.76
C ALA A 277 17.74 -19.20 48.98
N LEU A 278 18.21 -18.34 48.07
CA LEU A 278 19.48 -17.63 48.20
C LEU A 278 19.50 -16.68 49.40
N GLU A 279 18.42 -15.94 49.64
CA GLU A 279 18.31 -15.05 50.81
C GLU A 279 18.27 -15.83 52.13
N MET A 280 17.61 -17.00 52.17
CA MET A 280 17.62 -17.88 53.34
C MET A 280 19.02 -18.47 53.59
N LEU A 281 19.76 -18.83 52.53
CA LEU A 281 21.15 -19.29 52.62
C LEU A 281 22.08 -18.18 53.16
N ARG A 282 21.91 -16.93 52.71
CA ARG A 282 22.66 -15.76 53.25
C ARG A 282 22.42 -15.51 54.73
N LYS A 283 21.26 -15.92 55.25
CA LYS A 283 20.91 -15.85 56.68
C LYS A 283 21.30 -17.10 57.46
N GLU A 284 22.12 -17.98 56.87
CA GLU A 284 22.63 -19.21 57.48
C GLU A 284 21.54 -20.18 57.95
N MET A 285 20.37 -20.15 57.30
CA MET A 285 19.29 -21.08 57.63
C MET A 285 19.66 -22.54 57.26
N PRO A 286 19.22 -23.54 58.05
CA PRO A 286 19.47 -24.95 57.73
C PRO A 286 18.89 -25.36 56.37
N ILE A 287 19.63 -26.17 55.61
CA ILE A 287 19.25 -26.62 54.26
C ILE A 287 17.93 -27.40 54.29
N GLU A 288 17.68 -28.17 55.36
CA GLU A 288 16.43 -28.89 55.59
C GLU A 288 15.22 -27.95 55.60
N LEU A 289 15.34 -26.82 56.28
CA LEU A 289 14.27 -25.83 56.40
C LEU A 289 14.07 -25.05 55.09
N ILE A 290 15.15 -24.77 54.36
CA ILE A 290 15.06 -24.13 53.04
C ILE A 290 14.37 -25.07 52.04
N ALA A 291 14.72 -26.36 52.05
CA ALA A 291 14.07 -27.38 51.21
C ALA A 291 12.58 -27.54 51.53
N GLU A 292 12.20 -27.46 52.81
CA GLU A 292 10.80 -27.53 53.24
C GLU A 292 9.99 -26.31 52.76
N VAL A 293 10.54 -25.10 52.89
CA VAL A 293 9.84 -23.83 52.57
C VAL A 293 9.78 -23.55 51.07
N THR A 294 10.87 -23.84 50.34
CA THR A 294 10.99 -23.53 48.91
C THR A 294 10.58 -24.68 48.01
N HIS A 295 10.42 -25.88 48.59
CA HIS A 295 10.19 -27.16 47.90
C HIS A 295 11.26 -27.51 46.85
N LEU A 296 12.42 -26.85 46.89
CA LEU A 296 13.57 -27.20 46.07
C LEU A 296 14.24 -28.47 46.59
N LYS A 297 14.84 -29.25 45.69
CA LYS A 297 15.67 -30.39 46.08
C LYS A 297 16.94 -29.89 46.79
N LYS A 298 17.41 -30.63 47.80
CA LYS A 298 18.64 -30.28 48.54
C LYS A 298 19.85 -30.07 47.61
N GLU A 299 20.00 -30.91 46.60
CA GLU A 299 21.03 -30.81 45.54
C GLU A 299 20.96 -29.50 44.74
N GLU A 300 19.76 -28.91 44.59
CA GLU A 300 19.57 -27.63 43.90
C GLU A 300 19.90 -26.45 44.81
N ILE A 301 19.59 -26.56 46.11
CA ILE A 301 19.94 -25.58 47.14
C ILE A 301 21.46 -25.55 47.38
N GLU A 302 22.12 -26.71 47.39
CA GLU A 302 23.59 -26.82 47.50
C GLU A 302 24.29 -26.15 46.31
N ARG A 303 23.78 -26.34 45.09
CA ARG A 303 24.28 -25.64 43.91
C ARG A 303 24.08 -24.12 43.98
N LEU A 304 22.95 -23.66 44.53
CA LEU A 304 22.76 -22.23 44.79
C LEU A 304 23.74 -21.69 45.84
N ARG A 305 24.08 -22.50 46.85
CA ARG A 305 25.07 -22.14 47.87
C ARG A 305 26.48 -21.97 47.32
N GLU A 306 26.86 -22.76 46.31
CA GLU A 306 28.15 -22.63 45.61
C GLU A 306 28.27 -21.33 44.79
N THR A 307 27.14 -20.65 44.52
CA THR A 307 27.09 -19.39 43.77
C THR A 307 27.10 -18.12 44.64
N LEU A 308 27.13 -18.28 45.98
CA LEU A 308 27.22 -17.19 46.97
C LEU A 308 28.68 -16.86 47.30
#